data_AF-A0A1D2SQ96-F1
#
_entry.id   AF-A0A1D2SQ96-F1
#
_cell.length_a   1.000
_cell.length_b   1.000
_cell.length_c   1.000
_cell.angle_alpha   90.00
_cell.angle_beta   90.00
_cell.angle_gamma   90.00
#
_symmetry.space_group_name_H-M   'P 1'
#
loop_
_entity.id
_entity.type
_entity.pdbx_description
1 polymer ?
#
loop_
_entity_poly.entity_id
_entity_poly.type
_entity_poly.pdbx_seq_one_letter_code
_entity_poly.pdbx_strand_id
1 'polypeptide(L)'
;MNEFGEVMRRTGLPPMVVMRLAAQAVGAIYRESAAAHSGSDACPCGWCPHERADIDVLCSALTAACIRQPTRDLRLLRIAGTA
;
A
#
# COMPACT_ATOMS: atom_id res chain seq x y z
N MET A 1 5.19 -2.95 18.63
CA MET A 1 5.40 -1.49 18.66
C MET A 1 5.98 -1.11 17.30
N ASN A 2 5.26 -0.32 16.50
CA ASN A 2 5.58 -0.07 15.09
C ASN A 2 6.87 0.76 14.95
N GLU A 3 7.81 0.32 14.11
CA GLU A 3 9.04 1.08 13.76
C GLU A 3 8.71 2.52 13.31
N PHE A 4 7.56 2.70 12.64
CA PHE A 4 7.02 4.01 12.27
C PHE A 4 6.73 4.93 13.47
N GLY A 5 6.24 4.39 14.58
CA GLY A 5 5.98 5.16 15.79
C GLY A 5 7.27 5.67 16.44
N GLU A 6 8.34 4.91 16.34
CA GLU A 6 9.66 5.31 16.83
C GLU A 6 10.27 6.41 15.96
N VAL A 7 10.16 6.30 14.63
CA VAL A 7 10.61 7.35 13.71
C VAL A 7 9.84 8.66 13.93
N MET A 8 8.52 8.60 14.12
CA MET A 8 7.72 9.80 14.44
C MET A 8 8.16 10.46 15.75
N ARG A 9 8.39 9.67 16.81
CA ARG A 9 8.91 10.19 18.08
C ARG A 9 10.27 10.86 17.91
N ARG A 10 11.18 10.24 17.17
CA ARG A 10 12.54 10.75 16.95
C ARG A 10 12.58 12.00 16.07
N THR A 11 11.69 12.10 15.09
CA THR A 11 11.66 13.21 14.11
C THR A 11 10.73 14.35 14.51
N GLY A 12 9.81 14.14 15.46
CA GLY A 12 8.79 15.11 15.84
C GLY A 12 7.73 15.34 14.77
N LEU A 13 7.71 14.54 13.70
CA LEU A 13 6.78 14.73 12.59
C LEU A 13 5.36 14.33 12.98
N PRO A 14 4.35 15.19 12.70
CA PRO A 14 2.95 14.81 12.87
C PRO A 14 2.59 13.61 11.99
N PRO A 15 1.71 12.70 12.44
CA PRO A 15 1.33 11.50 11.67
C PRO A 15 0.91 11.79 10.23
N MET A 16 0.11 12.84 10.01
CA MET A 16 -0.34 13.19 8.66
C MET A 16 0.76 13.75 7.75
N VAL A 17 1.83 14.32 8.31
CA VAL A 17 3.02 14.71 7.53
C VAL A 17 3.73 13.46 7.01
N VAL A 18 3.88 12.46 7.87
CA VAL A 18 4.46 11.17 7.50
C VAL A 18 3.62 10.45 6.45
N MET A 19 2.28 10.43 6.59
CA MET A 19 1.40 9.84 5.58
C MET A 19 1.48 10.55 4.23
N ARG A 20 1.63 11.89 4.23
CA ARG A 20 1.82 12.67 2.99
C ARG A 20 3.16 12.34 2.31
N LEU A 21 4.24 12.23 3.08
CA LEU A 21 5.54 11.83 2.55
C LEU A 21 5.50 10.41 1.95
N ALA A 22 4.81 9.48 2.61
CA ALA A 22 4.60 8.13 2.10
C ALA A 22 3.81 8.15 0.77
N ALA A 23 2.73 8.93 0.68
CA ALA A 23 1.97 9.07 -0.55
C ALA A 23 2.81 9.66 -1.70
N GLN A 24 3.67 10.64 -1.41
CA GLN A 24 4.60 11.21 -2.39
C GLN A 24 5.61 10.17 -2.90
N ALA A 25 6.16 9.35 -2.00
CA ALA A 25 7.08 8.27 -2.37
C ALA A 25 6.39 7.22 -3.26
N VAL A 26 5.18 6.79 -2.91
CA VAL A 26 4.37 5.88 -3.75
C VAL A 26 4.11 6.49 -5.12
N GLY A 27 3.76 7.77 -5.19
CA GLY A 27 3.54 8.48 -6.46
C GLY A 27 4.82 8.58 -7.32
N ALA A 28 6.00 8.69 -6.71
CA ALA A 28 7.27 8.66 -7.43
C ALA A 28 7.53 7.28 -8.06
N ILE A 29 7.37 6.21 -7.27
CA ILE A 29 7.51 4.82 -7.73
C ILE A 29 6.53 4.52 -8.87
N TYR A 30 5.28 5.00 -8.76
CA TYR A 30 4.29 4.86 -9.81
C TYR A 30 4.77 5.49 -11.13
N ARG A 31 5.25 6.74 -11.08
CA ARG A 31 5.72 7.44 -12.29
C ARG A 31 6.93 6.76 -12.92
N GLU A 32 7.88 6.30 -12.11
CA GLU A 32 9.04 5.54 -12.60
C GLU A 32 8.61 4.23 -13.28
N SER A 33 7.67 3.52 -12.65
CA SER A 33 7.10 2.30 -13.22
C SER A 33 6.37 2.59 -14.54
N ALA A 34 5.54 3.63 -14.58
CA ALA A 34 4.81 4.01 -15.79
C ALA A 34 5.74 4.45 -16.93
N ALA A 35 6.82 5.18 -16.60
CA ALA A 35 7.83 5.57 -17.56
C ALA A 35 8.55 4.36 -18.18
N ALA A 36 8.85 3.33 -17.39
CA ALA A 36 9.45 2.08 -17.89
C ALA A 36 8.55 1.29 -18.85
N HIS A 37 7.26 1.63 -18.93
CA HIS A 37 6.29 1.02 -19.85
C HIS A 37 5.92 1.96 -21.00
N SER A 38 6.63 3.07 -21.14
CA SER A 38 6.47 4.03 -22.23
C SER A 38 7.70 4.04 -23.14
N GLY A 39 7.51 4.16 -24.45
CA GLY A 39 8.61 4.28 -25.43
C GLY A 39 9.01 2.97 -26.10
N SER A 40 10.10 3.01 -26.87
CA SER A 40 10.54 1.92 -27.74
C SER A 40 11.08 0.69 -26.99
N ASP A 41 11.62 0.90 -25.79
CA ASP A 41 12.14 -0.15 -24.90
C ASP A 41 11.19 -0.45 -23.74
N ALA A 42 9.89 -0.26 -23.95
CA ALA A 42 8.88 -0.50 -22.93
C ALA A 42 8.94 -1.96 -22.43
N CYS A 43 8.82 -2.12 -21.11
CA CYS A 43 8.74 -3.42 -20.48
C CYS A 43 7.60 -4.27 -21.10
N PRO A 44 7.87 -5.51 -21.53
CA PRO A 44 6.89 -6.33 -22.27
C PRO A 44 5.89 -7.06 -21.35
N CYS A 45 5.80 -6.72 -20.06
CA CYS A 45 4.98 -7.46 -19.10
C CYS A 45 3.45 -7.32 -19.32
N GLY A 46 3.03 -6.44 -20.23
CA GLY A 46 1.64 -6.26 -20.62
C GLY A 46 0.84 -5.29 -19.75
N TRP A 47 1.43 -4.73 -18.69
CA TRP A 47 0.82 -3.61 -17.97
C TRP A 47 0.93 -2.32 -18.79
N CYS A 48 -0.22 -1.67 -19.03
CA CYS A 48 -0.31 -0.39 -19.72
C CYS A 48 -0.76 0.67 -18.69
N PRO A 49 0.09 1.64 -18.33
CA PRO A 49 -0.26 2.64 -17.33
C PRO A 49 -1.50 3.45 -17.72
N HIS A 50 -2.45 3.55 -16.80
CA HIS A 50 -3.64 4.38 -16.95
C HIS A 50 -3.86 5.15 -15.65
N GLU A 51 -3.18 6.28 -15.51
CA GLU A 51 -3.06 7.07 -14.27
C GLU A 51 -4.34 7.12 -13.43
N ARG A 52 -5.45 7.54 -14.02
CA ARG A 52 -6.72 7.65 -13.27
C ARG A 52 -7.19 6.31 -12.68
N ALA A 53 -7.19 5.25 -13.48
CA ALA A 53 -7.65 3.93 -13.07
C ALA A 53 -6.67 3.29 -12.06
N ASP A 54 -5.36 3.47 -12.27
CA ASP A 54 -4.32 2.97 -11.37
C ASP A 54 -4.41 3.65 -9.99
N ILE A 55 -4.63 4.97 -9.95
CA ILE A 55 -4.82 5.73 -8.71
C ILE A 55 -6.10 5.27 -7.99
N ASP A 56 -7.20 5.01 -8.71
CA ASP A 56 -8.43 4.48 -8.12
C ASP A 56 -8.21 3.09 -7.48
N VAL A 57 -7.42 2.23 -8.13
CA VAL A 57 -7.00 0.93 -7.58
C VAL A 57 -6.16 1.10 -6.31
N LEU A 58 -5.19 2.02 -6.31
CA LEU A 58 -4.36 2.31 -5.14
C LEU A 58 -5.18 2.85 -3.96
N CYS A 59 -6.12 3.77 -4.23
CA CYS A 59 -7.05 4.29 -3.22
C CYS A 59 -7.93 3.18 -2.64
N SER A 60 -8.42 2.28 -3.49
CA SER A 60 -9.22 1.12 -3.08
C SER A 60 -8.42 0.16 -2.21
N ALA A 61 -7.17 -0.14 -2.59
CA ALA A 61 -6.27 -0.99 -1.83
C ALA A 61 -5.94 -0.39 -0.45
N LEU A 62 -5.65 0.92 -0.39
CA LEU A 62 -5.42 1.64 0.85
C LEU A 62 -6.65 1.61 1.76
N THR A 63 -7.83 1.87 1.20
CA THR A 63 -9.11 1.79 1.94
C THR A 63 -9.33 0.40 2.51
N ALA A 64 -9.12 -0.65 1.72
CA ALA A 64 -9.24 -2.04 2.17
C ALA A 64 -8.21 -2.41 3.25
N ALA A 65 -7.00 -1.85 3.20
CA ALA A 65 -5.99 -2.03 4.23
C ALA A 65 -6.40 -1.38 5.57
N CYS A 66 -7.04 -0.21 5.52
CA CYS A 66 -7.56 0.48 6.71
C CYS A 66 -8.78 -0.23 7.34
N ILE A 67 -9.64 -0.85 6.52
CA ILE A 67 -10.84 -1.56 7.00
C ILE A 67 -10.50 -2.91 7.66
N ARG A 68 -9.37 -3.54 7.29
CA ARG A 68 -8.97 -4.85 7.84
C ARG A 68 -8.43 -4.74 9.27
N GLN A 69 -9.32 -4.78 10.25
CA GLN A 69 -9.11 -5.51 11.50
C GLN A 69 -10.42 -6.14 12.00
N PRO A 70 -10.57 -7.46 11.80
CA PRO A 70 -10.96 -8.29 12.92
C PRO A 70 -9.81 -9.25 13.17
N THR A 71 -9.22 -9.17 14.37
CA THR A 71 -8.66 -10.37 14.99
C THR A 71 -9.75 -11.44 14.89
N ARG A 72 -9.60 -12.40 13.97
CA ARG A 72 -10.38 -13.65 14.07
C ARG A 72 -9.96 -14.23 15.41
N ASP A 73 -10.81 -14.06 16.41
CA ASP A 73 -10.65 -14.74 17.67
C ASP A 73 -10.58 -16.23 17.35
N LEU A 74 -9.40 -16.81 17.52
CA LEU A 74 -9.15 -18.21 17.19
C LEU A 74 -10.07 -19.14 17.99
N ARG A 75 -10.63 -18.65 19.12
CA ARG A 75 -11.64 -19.35 19.93
C ARG A 75 -13.00 -19.44 19.23
N LEU A 76 -13.27 -18.62 18.22
CA LEU A 76 -14.51 -18.65 17.44
C LEU A 76 -14.40 -19.50 16.17
N LEU A 77 -13.22 -20.06 15.88
CA LEU A 77 -13.03 -20.97 14.76
C LEU A 77 -13.38 -22.40 15.17
N ARG A 78 -14.27 -23.03 14.41
CA ARG A 78 -14.64 -24.44 14.62
C ARG A 78 -13.43 -25.32 14.30
N ILE A 79 -13.03 -26.17 15.26
CA ILE A 79 -11.94 -27.14 15.08
C ILE A 79 -12.34 -28.09 13.93
N ALA A 80 -11.49 -28.17 12.90
CA ALA A 80 -11.75 -28.94 11.69
C ALA A 80 -11.15 -30.36 11.72
N GLY A 81 -10.45 -30.72 12.79
CA GLY A 81 -9.82 -32.04 12.96
C GLY A 81 -10.39 -32.79 14.16
N THR A 82 -10.54 -34.11 14.02
CA THR A 82 -10.75 -35.05 15.12
C THR A 82 -9.50 -35.91 15.24
N ALA A 83 -8.98 -36.07 16.47
CA ALA A 83 -7.85 -36.93 16.78
C ALA A 83 -8.26 -38.42 16.80
#